data_AF-A0A935KGR8-F1
#
_entry.id   AF-A0A935KGR8-F1
#
_cell.length_a   1.000
_cell.length_b   1.000
_cell.length_c   1.000
_cell.angle_alpha   90.00
_cell.angle_beta   90.00
_cell.angle_gamma   90.00
#
_symmetry.space_group_name_H-M   'P 1'
#
loop_
_entity.id
_entity.type
_entity.pdbx_description
1 polymer ?
#
loop_
_entity_poly.entity_id
_entity_poly.type
_entity_poly.pdbx_seq_one_letter_code
_entity_poly.pdbx_strand_id
1 'polypeptide(L)'
;MPKFCNECGYKFEKEYKFCPECGVKVSRSKHSNSKTADSKVVNDNGDKTLNPKVLYAILIGGFAVIAIIILTSGILDSTPVTQTAMNQDQVQPNTNSGVNLNNMQLINDLEAKIKQNPEDYKSLLELAHLKNDSGLFDAAIVNYKTYLEKNPKDADARVDMGVCYFNLQDFPNAIKEMETALKYVPDHQIAHLNLGVVNLSAGNIEKSKEWLKKAYDLNPTSEVGKKAEQLLNNH
;
A
#
# COMPACT_ATOMS: atom_id res chain seq x y z
N MET A 1 14.92 -11.53 31.96
CA MET A 1 14.01 -11.15 30.85
C MET A 1 14.45 -11.90 29.61
N PRO A 2 13.55 -12.30 28.70
CA PRO A 2 13.96 -12.91 27.44
C PRO A 2 14.94 -11.96 26.75
N LYS A 3 16.15 -12.45 26.44
CA LYS A 3 17.23 -11.64 25.83
C LYS A 3 17.03 -11.42 24.33
N PHE A 4 15.90 -11.85 23.78
CA PHE A 4 15.59 -11.76 22.37
C PHE A 4 14.08 -11.76 22.11
N CYS A 5 13.67 -11.31 20.93
CA CYS A 5 12.29 -11.33 20.45
C CYS A 5 11.90 -12.74 20.02
N ASN A 6 10.76 -13.26 20.50
CA ASN A 6 10.28 -14.59 20.12
C ASN A 6 9.73 -14.67 18.69
N GLU A 7 9.42 -13.53 18.06
CA GLU A 7 8.88 -13.48 16.70
C GLU A 7 9.98 -13.37 15.64
N CYS A 8 10.92 -12.42 15.79
CA CYS A 8 11.96 -12.17 14.79
C CYS A 8 13.38 -12.60 15.23
N GLY A 9 13.57 -13.01 16.48
CA GLY A 9 14.89 -13.42 16.99
C GLY A 9 15.84 -12.28 17.36
N TYR A 10 15.44 -11.01 17.20
CA TYR A 10 16.26 -9.84 17.55
C TYR A 10 16.73 -9.88 19.00
N LYS A 11 18.05 -9.76 19.25
CA LYS A 11 18.62 -9.76 20.60
C LYS A 11 18.52 -8.38 21.24
N PHE A 12 18.03 -8.32 22.46
CA PHE A 12 17.87 -7.07 23.21
C PHE A 12 19.14 -6.74 24.01
N GLU A 13 19.71 -5.55 23.77
CA GLU A 13 20.81 -4.99 24.57
C GLU A 13 20.31 -4.25 25.83
N LYS A 14 19.05 -3.81 25.82
CA LYS A 14 18.36 -3.13 26.93
C LYS A 14 16.88 -3.47 26.93
N GLU A 15 16.16 -3.07 27.97
CA GLU A 15 14.72 -3.33 28.08
C GLU A 15 13.91 -2.52 27.07
N TYR A 16 13.08 -3.20 26.27
CA TYR A 16 12.16 -2.57 25.33
C TYR A 16 10.72 -3.02 25.59
N LYS A 17 9.77 -2.07 25.48
CA LYS A 17 8.32 -2.37 25.54
C LYS A 17 7.82 -3.01 24.23
N PHE A 18 8.45 -2.67 23.11
CA PHE A 18 8.18 -3.18 21.76
C PHE A 18 9.51 -3.46 21.06
N CYS A 19 9.59 -4.53 20.26
CA CYS A 19 10.81 -4.88 19.54
C CYS A 19 11.14 -3.77 18.52
N PRO A 20 12.39 -3.25 18.50
CA PRO A 20 12.76 -2.18 17.57
C PRO A 20 12.88 -2.67 16.12
N GLU A 21 13.02 -3.97 15.88
CA GLU A 21 13.14 -4.54 14.53
C GLU A 21 11.78 -4.89 13.92
N CYS A 22 10.88 -5.53 14.68
CA CYS A 22 9.58 -6.00 14.16
C CYS A 22 8.34 -5.33 14.76
N GLY A 23 8.49 -4.44 15.75
CA GLY A 23 7.39 -3.70 16.36
C GLY A 23 6.50 -4.50 17.32
N VAL A 24 6.67 -5.83 17.44
CA VAL A 24 5.84 -6.66 18.32
C VAL A 24 6.09 -6.33 19.80
N LYS A 25 5.01 -6.30 20.60
CA LYS A 25 5.09 -6.09 22.04
C LYS A 25 5.87 -7.21 22.70
N VAL A 26 6.95 -6.86 23.40
CA VAL A 26 7.77 -7.85 24.10
C VAL A 26 7.01 -8.31 25.34
N SER A 27 6.35 -9.48 25.25
CA SER A 27 5.62 -10.06 26.36
C SER A 27 6.60 -10.63 27.40
N ARG A 28 6.38 -10.32 28.68
CA ARG A 28 7.15 -10.92 29.78
C ARG A 28 6.76 -12.40 29.89
N SER A 29 7.54 -13.30 29.29
CA SER A 29 7.38 -14.73 29.53
C SER A 29 7.88 -15.05 30.95
N LYS A 30 6.97 -15.17 31.93
CA LYS A 30 7.26 -15.97 33.13
C LYS A 30 7.28 -17.42 32.66
N HIS A 31 8.45 -18.05 32.76
CA HIS A 31 8.59 -19.49 32.57
C HIS A 31 7.58 -20.21 33.46
N SER A 32 6.79 -21.09 32.82
CA SER A 32 6.01 -22.10 33.50
C SER A 32 6.94 -23.11 34.15
N ASN A 33 6.77 -23.36 35.46
CA ASN A 33 6.90 -24.72 35.95
C ASN A 33 6.12 -24.93 37.26
N SER A 34 5.13 -25.84 37.16
CA SER A 34 4.56 -26.75 38.16
C SER A 34 4.16 -26.27 39.57
N LYS A 35 2.93 -26.70 39.94
CA LYS A 35 2.42 -27.14 41.25
C LYS A 35 1.54 -26.18 42.09
N THR A 36 0.35 -26.73 42.35
CA THR A 36 -0.50 -26.69 43.57
C THR A 36 -1.28 -25.43 43.97
N ALA A 37 -2.60 -25.65 44.03
CA ALA A 37 -3.57 -25.26 45.06
C ALA A 37 -4.00 -23.79 45.27
N ASP A 38 -5.33 -23.62 45.15
CA ASP A 38 -6.24 -22.79 45.94
C ASP A 38 -5.90 -21.32 46.26
N SER A 39 -6.64 -20.39 45.64
CA SER A 39 -7.76 -19.69 46.31
C SER A 39 -8.19 -18.40 45.59
N LYS A 40 -9.51 -18.32 45.38
CA LYS A 40 -10.43 -17.17 45.25
C LYS A 40 -9.86 -15.73 45.29
N VAL A 41 -10.31 -14.86 44.39
CA VAL A 41 -11.35 -13.83 44.64
C VAL A 41 -11.85 -13.23 43.30
N VAL A 42 -13.16 -12.98 43.30
CA VAL A 42 -14.11 -12.49 42.30
C VAL A 42 -13.73 -11.17 41.62
N ASN A 43 -14.04 -11.04 40.33
CA ASN A 43 -14.64 -9.82 39.80
C ASN A 43 -15.61 -10.15 38.65
N ASP A 44 -16.84 -9.70 38.86
CA ASP A 44 -18.04 -9.84 38.05
C ASP A 44 -17.99 -8.88 36.85
N ASN A 45 -18.14 -9.40 35.64
CA ASN A 45 -18.60 -8.67 34.47
C ASN A 45 -19.36 -9.68 33.60
N GLY A 46 -20.69 -9.54 33.57
CA GLY A 46 -21.61 -10.48 32.96
C GLY A 46 -21.49 -10.57 31.45
N ASP A 47 -20.77 -11.58 30.97
CA ASP A 47 -20.91 -12.09 29.62
C ASP A 47 -22.16 -12.97 29.57
N LYS A 48 -23.26 -12.44 29.02
CA LYS A 48 -24.39 -13.27 28.59
C LYS A 48 -23.94 -14.09 27.38
N THR A 49 -23.28 -15.21 27.63
CA THR A 49 -22.98 -16.20 26.58
C THR A 49 -24.30 -16.77 26.07
N LEU A 50 -24.76 -16.32 24.90
CA LEU A 50 -25.94 -16.87 24.24
C LEU A 50 -25.72 -18.36 23.96
N ASN A 51 -26.68 -19.20 24.37
CA ASN A 51 -26.60 -20.64 24.19
C ASN A 51 -26.43 -20.98 22.69
N PRO A 52 -25.46 -21.82 22.29
CA PRO A 52 -25.24 -22.17 20.89
C PRO A 52 -26.49 -22.74 20.21
N LYS A 53 -27.41 -23.39 20.94
CA LYS A 53 -28.69 -23.85 20.41
C LYS A 53 -29.64 -22.70 20.03
N VAL A 54 -29.61 -21.60 20.77
CA VAL A 54 -30.40 -20.38 20.48
C VAL A 54 -29.79 -19.63 19.29
N LEU A 55 -28.45 -19.59 19.19
CA LEU A 55 -27.76 -19.02 18.03
C LEU A 55 -28.08 -19.79 16.75
N TYR A 56 -28.05 -21.13 16.79
CA TYR A 56 -28.46 -21.98 15.66
C TYR A 56 -29.93 -21.78 15.27
N ALA A 57 -30.83 -21.62 16.25
CA ALA A 57 -32.24 -21.36 15.98
C ALA A 57 -32.48 -20.01 15.27
N ILE A 58 -31.73 -18.96 15.63
CA ILE A 58 -31.81 -17.63 14.98
C ILE A 58 -31.29 -17.70 13.54
N LEU A 59 -30.18 -18.42 13.29
CA LEU A 59 -29.60 -18.54 11.95
C LEU A 59 -30.52 -19.32 11.01
N ILE A 60 -31.08 -20.44 11.46
CA ILE A 60 -32.00 -21.26 10.66
C ILE A 60 -33.32 -20.51 10.41
N GLY A 61 -33.85 -19.83 11.42
CA GLY A 61 -35.06 -19.00 11.29
C GLY A 61 -34.87 -17.81 10.34
N GLY A 62 -33.72 -17.14 10.40
CA GLY A 62 -33.39 -16.01 9.53
C GLY A 62 -33.28 -16.39 8.06
N PHE A 63 -32.64 -17.52 7.74
CA PHE A 63 -32.55 -18.02 6.36
C PHE A 63 -33.91 -18.42 5.79
N ALA A 64 -34.79 -19.01 6.59
CA ALA A 64 -36.14 -19.38 6.16
C ALA A 64 -36.99 -18.14 5.81
N VAL A 65 -36.88 -17.06 6.59
CA VAL A 65 -37.60 -15.80 6.32
C VAL A 65 -37.10 -15.13 5.05
N ILE A 66 -35.79 -15.11 4.81
CA ILE A 66 -35.19 -14.54 3.59
C ILE A 66 -35.60 -15.34 2.35
N ALA A 67 -35.61 -16.68 2.43
CA ALA A 67 -36.05 -17.54 1.32
C ALA A 67 -37.54 -17.35 0.98
N ILE A 68 -38.40 -17.16 1.99
CA ILE A 68 -39.83 -16.89 1.79
C ILE A 68 -40.06 -15.52 1.13
N ILE A 69 -39.30 -14.48 1.51
CA ILE A 69 -39.38 -13.15 0.88
C ILE A 69 -38.96 -13.20 -0.60
N ILE A 70 -37.93 -13.98 -0.93
CA ILE A 70 -37.49 -14.14 -2.32
C ILE A 70 -38.55 -14.87 -3.16
N LEU A 71 -39.24 -15.86 -2.58
CA LEU A 71 -40.28 -16.63 -3.29
C LEU A 71 -41.59 -15.85 -3.50
N THR A 72 -41.92 -14.87 -2.65
CA THR A 72 -43.13 -14.04 -2.82
C THR A 72 -42.91 -12.81 -3.69
N SER A 73 -41.67 -12.40 -3.94
CA SER A 73 -41.36 -11.12 -4.63
C SER A 73 -41.26 -11.21 -6.16
N GLY A 74 -41.39 -12.40 -6.77
CA GLY A 74 -41.56 -12.54 -8.23
C GLY A 74 -40.43 -11.99 -9.12
N ILE A 75 -39.19 -11.88 -8.64
CA ILE A 75 -38.04 -11.27 -9.38
C ILE A 75 -37.34 -12.27 -10.31
N LEU A 76 -38.08 -13.10 -11.05
CA LEU A 76 -37.48 -13.99 -12.06
C LEU A 76 -38.29 -13.98 -13.35
N ASP A 77 -38.33 -12.85 -14.04
CA ASP A 77 -38.60 -12.82 -15.48
C ASP A 77 -37.33 -12.40 -16.22
N SER A 78 -36.55 -13.39 -16.62
CA SER A 78 -35.39 -13.23 -17.49
C SER A 78 -35.85 -13.03 -18.94
N THR A 79 -35.56 -11.87 -19.52
CA THR A 79 -35.55 -11.70 -20.99
C THR A 79 -34.13 -11.95 -21.52
N PRO A 80 -33.96 -12.66 -22.65
CA PRO A 80 -32.65 -12.82 -23.25
C PRO A 80 -32.29 -11.56 -24.05
N VAL A 81 -31.21 -10.89 -23.64
CA VAL A 81 -30.62 -9.75 -24.36
C VAL A 81 -29.99 -10.25 -25.65
N THR A 82 -30.51 -9.75 -26.78
CA THR A 82 -29.94 -9.97 -28.11
C THR A 82 -28.70 -9.09 -28.28
N GLN A 83 -27.51 -9.69 -28.41
CA GLN A 83 -26.30 -8.96 -28.77
C GLN A 83 -26.38 -8.51 -30.23
N THR A 84 -26.51 -7.20 -30.44
CA THR A 84 -26.22 -6.58 -31.73
C THR A 84 -24.78 -6.06 -31.67
N ALA A 85 -23.92 -6.61 -32.52
CA ALA A 85 -22.56 -6.14 -32.73
C ALA A 85 -22.57 -4.81 -33.48
N MET A 86 -21.86 -3.77 -33.01
CA MET A 86 -21.20 -2.75 -33.83
C MET A 86 -20.09 -2.01 -33.04
N ASN A 87 -18.89 -2.09 -33.60
CA ASN A 87 -17.83 -1.07 -33.76
C ASN A 87 -17.04 -0.50 -32.57
N GLN A 88 -15.73 -0.75 -32.67
CA GLN A 88 -14.63 -0.04 -32.03
C GLN A 88 -14.62 1.42 -32.49
N ASP A 89 -14.63 2.34 -31.53
CA ASP A 89 -13.86 3.58 -31.61
C ASP A 89 -13.29 3.87 -30.22
N GLN A 90 -11.96 3.77 -30.13
CA GLN A 90 -11.17 3.99 -28.93
C GLN A 90 -10.73 5.45 -28.88
N VAL A 91 -11.31 6.24 -27.97
CA VAL A 91 -10.57 7.16 -27.09
C VAL A 91 -11.52 7.47 -25.92
N GLN A 92 -11.18 7.08 -24.69
CA GLN A 92 -11.36 7.89 -23.46
C GLN A 92 -10.53 7.33 -22.31
N PRO A 93 -9.84 8.19 -21.52
CA PRO A 93 -9.17 7.79 -20.30
C PRO A 93 -10.24 7.64 -19.21
N ASN A 94 -10.46 6.42 -18.71
CA ASN A 94 -11.31 6.23 -17.55
C ASN A 94 -10.50 5.69 -16.37
N THR A 95 -10.50 6.49 -15.32
CA THR A 95 -10.15 6.13 -13.96
C THR A 95 -11.30 5.29 -13.42
N ASN A 96 -11.16 3.97 -13.45
CA ASN A 96 -12.07 3.07 -12.75
C ASN A 96 -11.25 2.05 -11.95
N SER A 97 -11.36 2.19 -10.64
CA SER A 97 -10.84 1.30 -9.59
C SER A 97 -11.52 -0.08 -9.61
N GLY A 98 -11.37 -0.80 -10.71
CA GLY A 98 -11.41 -2.25 -10.75
C GLY A 98 -9.98 -2.71 -10.98
N VAL A 99 -9.55 -3.82 -10.35
CA VAL A 99 -8.29 -4.48 -10.73
C VAL A 99 -8.33 -4.65 -12.24
N ASN A 100 -7.49 -3.89 -12.95
CA ASN A 100 -7.44 -3.95 -14.40
C ASN A 100 -6.91 -5.34 -14.75
N LEU A 101 -7.81 -6.26 -15.14
CA LEU A 101 -7.46 -7.65 -15.46
C LEU A 101 -6.35 -7.72 -16.51
N ASN A 102 -6.25 -6.72 -17.39
CA ASN A 102 -5.18 -6.62 -18.39
C ASN A 102 -3.82 -6.36 -17.73
N ASN A 103 -3.78 -5.57 -16.65
CA ASN A 103 -2.54 -5.34 -15.89
C ASN A 103 -2.08 -6.61 -15.17
N MET A 104 -2.99 -7.41 -14.63
CA MET A 104 -2.63 -8.66 -13.95
C MET A 104 -2.03 -9.70 -14.92
N GLN A 105 -2.60 -9.83 -16.12
CA GLN A 105 -2.01 -10.72 -17.14
C GLN A 105 -0.62 -10.24 -17.56
N LEU A 106 -0.46 -8.94 -17.82
CA LEU A 106 0.82 -8.37 -18.23
C LEU A 106 1.88 -8.48 -17.13
N ILE A 107 1.50 -8.31 -15.85
CA ILE A 107 2.40 -8.56 -14.71
C ILE A 107 2.92 -10.01 -14.75
N ASN A 108 2.03 -10.99 -14.91
CA ASN A 108 2.42 -12.41 -14.94
C ASN A 108 3.35 -12.71 -16.13
N ASP A 109 3.08 -12.14 -17.30
CA ASP A 109 3.90 -12.32 -18.49
C ASP A 109 5.31 -11.73 -18.32
N LEU A 110 5.39 -10.52 -17.74
CA LEU A 110 6.67 -9.87 -17.41
C LEU A 110 7.45 -10.65 -16.34
N GLU A 111 6.78 -11.16 -15.30
CA GLU A 111 7.42 -12.00 -14.29
C GLU A 111 7.99 -13.30 -14.88
N ALA A 112 7.23 -13.96 -15.76
CA ALA A 112 7.70 -15.15 -16.45
C ALA A 112 8.90 -14.85 -17.36
N LYS A 113 8.90 -13.69 -18.03
CA LYS A 113 10.00 -13.23 -18.88
C LYS A 113 11.27 -12.95 -18.07
N ILE A 114 11.16 -12.23 -16.96
CA ILE A 114 12.30 -11.92 -16.07
C ILE A 114 12.84 -13.21 -15.42
N LYS A 115 11.98 -14.17 -15.12
CA LYS A 115 12.42 -15.49 -14.62
C LYS A 115 13.31 -16.23 -15.63
N GLN A 116 13.04 -16.08 -16.92
CA GLN A 116 13.85 -16.67 -18.00
C GLN A 116 15.12 -15.85 -18.28
N ASN A 117 15.05 -14.52 -18.16
CA ASN A 117 16.18 -13.62 -18.33
C ASN A 117 16.23 -12.56 -17.20
N PRO A 118 16.91 -12.87 -16.08
CA PRO A 118 16.99 -11.96 -14.93
C PRO A 118 17.71 -10.64 -15.20
N GLU A 119 18.47 -10.54 -16.30
CA GLU A 119 19.18 -9.32 -16.71
C GLU A 119 18.38 -8.48 -17.72
N ASP A 120 17.13 -8.82 -18.01
CA ASP A 120 16.22 -7.97 -18.79
C ASP A 120 15.74 -6.78 -17.95
N TYR A 121 16.64 -5.82 -17.72
CA TYR A 121 16.38 -4.64 -16.89
C TYR A 121 15.28 -3.74 -17.46
N LYS A 122 15.06 -3.78 -18.78
CA LYS A 122 13.95 -3.07 -19.40
C LYS A 122 12.61 -3.64 -18.93
N SER A 123 12.46 -4.97 -19.00
CA SER A 123 11.25 -5.64 -18.54
C SER A 123 11.08 -5.54 -17.03
N LEU A 124 12.18 -5.53 -16.28
CA LEU A 124 12.16 -5.30 -14.82
C LEU A 124 11.62 -3.90 -14.48
N LEU A 125 12.07 -2.86 -15.18
CA LEU A 125 11.56 -1.50 -14.99
C LEU A 125 10.09 -1.40 -15.38
N GLU A 126 9.71 -1.98 -16.52
CA GLU A 126 8.31 -2.02 -16.99
C GLU A 126 7.40 -2.73 -15.97
N LEU A 127 7.87 -3.82 -15.37
CA LEU A 127 7.16 -4.52 -14.31
C LEU A 127 7.02 -3.66 -13.04
N ALA A 128 8.06 -2.90 -12.68
CA ALA A 128 8.01 -1.99 -11.54
C ALA A 128 6.96 -0.89 -11.76
N HIS A 129 6.94 -0.28 -12.95
CA HIS A 129 5.97 0.75 -13.34
C HIS A 129 4.55 0.19 -13.28
N LEU A 130 4.32 -0.96 -13.89
CA LEU A 130 3.00 -1.58 -13.93
C LEU A 130 2.48 -1.97 -12.54
N LYS A 131 3.37 -2.45 -11.66
CA LYS A 131 3.03 -2.74 -10.26
C LYS A 131 2.71 -1.46 -9.49
N ASN A 132 3.46 -0.37 -9.71
CA ASN A 132 3.16 0.94 -9.12
C ASN A 132 1.78 1.44 -9.55
N ASP A 133 1.49 1.44 -10.86
CA ASP A 133 0.21 1.87 -11.42
C ASP A 133 -0.96 1.00 -10.95
N SER A 134 -0.69 -0.27 -10.64
CA SER A 134 -1.66 -1.22 -10.10
C SER A 134 -1.81 -1.15 -8.57
N GLY A 135 -1.12 -0.23 -7.90
CA GLY A 135 -1.17 -0.05 -6.44
C GLY A 135 -0.41 -1.12 -5.64
N LEU A 136 0.36 -1.98 -6.30
CA LEU A 136 1.18 -3.02 -5.67
C LEU A 136 2.54 -2.42 -5.24
N PHE A 137 2.49 -1.39 -4.40
CA PHE A 137 3.65 -0.55 -4.09
C PHE A 137 4.84 -1.31 -3.49
N ASP A 138 4.60 -2.22 -2.53
CA ASP A 138 5.67 -3.05 -1.96
C ASP A 138 6.39 -3.90 -3.02
N ALA A 139 5.62 -4.51 -3.92
CA ALA A 139 6.17 -5.31 -5.00
C ALA A 139 6.87 -4.44 -6.07
N ALA A 140 6.36 -3.25 -6.34
CA ALA A 140 7.01 -2.28 -7.23
C ALA A 140 8.39 -1.87 -6.69
N ILE A 141 8.49 -1.55 -5.40
CA ILE A 141 9.75 -1.17 -4.73
C ILE A 141 10.83 -2.25 -4.89
N VAL A 142 10.48 -3.53 -4.76
CA VAL A 142 11.45 -4.63 -4.95
C VAL A 142 12.02 -4.62 -6.38
N ASN A 143 11.18 -4.41 -7.39
CA ASN A 143 11.62 -4.36 -8.78
C ASN A 143 12.43 -3.09 -9.08
N TYR A 144 12.00 -1.93 -8.56
CA TYR A 144 12.78 -0.69 -8.68
C TYR A 144 14.16 -0.80 -8.04
N LYS A 145 14.26 -1.36 -6.82
CA LYS A 145 15.56 -1.59 -6.16
C LYS A 145 16.49 -2.43 -7.03
N THR A 146 15.97 -3.57 -7.52
CA THR A 146 16.74 -4.48 -8.38
C THR A 146 17.19 -3.80 -9.67
N TYR A 147 16.32 -2.97 -10.28
CA TYR A 147 16.67 -2.18 -11.46
C TYR A 147 17.75 -1.11 -11.16
N LEU A 148 17.60 -0.39 -10.05
CA LEU A 148 18.49 0.69 -9.63
C LEU A 148 19.86 0.20 -9.15
N GLU A 149 20.02 -1.07 -8.78
CA GLU A 149 21.35 -1.66 -8.54
C GLU A 149 22.24 -1.60 -9.79
N LYS A 150 21.64 -1.66 -10.98
CA LYS A 150 22.34 -1.61 -12.27
C LYS A 150 22.28 -0.24 -12.91
N ASN A 151 21.21 0.51 -12.63
CA ASN A 151 20.97 1.84 -13.16
C ASN A 151 20.89 2.89 -12.04
N PRO A 152 21.94 3.06 -11.21
CA PRO A 152 21.84 3.83 -9.97
C PRO A 152 21.59 5.32 -10.17
N LYS A 153 21.77 5.84 -11.39
CA LYS A 153 21.64 7.27 -11.72
C LYS A 153 20.30 7.61 -12.39
N ASP A 154 19.44 6.63 -12.60
CA ASP A 154 18.10 6.87 -13.15
C ASP A 154 17.27 7.67 -12.13
N ALA A 155 17.01 8.94 -12.44
CA ALA A 155 16.27 9.83 -11.56
C ALA A 155 14.76 9.55 -11.59
N ASP A 156 14.22 9.20 -12.75
CA ASP A 156 12.80 8.90 -12.92
C ASP A 156 12.42 7.66 -12.11
N ALA A 157 13.19 6.57 -12.26
CA ALA A 157 12.94 5.34 -11.50
C ALA A 157 13.07 5.54 -9.97
N ARG A 158 13.94 6.46 -9.52
CA ARG A 158 14.04 6.84 -8.10
C ARG A 158 12.83 7.65 -7.63
N VAL A 159 12.36 8.59 -8.45
CA VAL A 159 11.14 9.35 -8.18
C VAL A 159 9.96 8.39 -8.07
N ASP A 160 9.80 7.47 -9.00
CA ASP A 160 8.68 6.51 -8.97
C ASP A 160 8.76 5.55 -7.78
N MET A 161 9.95 5.08 -7.40
CA MET A 161 10.13 4.32 -6.16
C MET A 161 9.79 5.17 -4.92
N GLY A 162 10.15 6.45 -4.91
CA GLY A 162 9.76 7.39 -3.86
C GLY A 162 8.25 7.63 -3.80
N VAL A 163 7.55 7.62 -4.94
CA VAL A 163 6.08 7.66 -5.00
C VAL A 163 5.48 6.40 -4.38
N CYS A 164 6.04 5.21 -4.63
CA CYS A 164 5.59 3.99 -3.95
C CYS A 164 5.72 4.12 -2.42
N TYR A 165 6.86 4.60 -1.92
CA TYR A 165 7.06 4.85 -0.49
C TYR A 165 6.08 5.88 0.08
N PHE A 166 5.80 6.95 -0.66
CA PHE A 166 4.81 7.96 -0.26
C PHE A 166 3.41 7.36 -0.11
N ASN A 167 2.97 6.51 -1.05
CA ASN A 167 1.67 5.85 -0.98
C ASN A 167 1.58 4.88 0.21
N LEU A 168 2.70 4.29 0.62
CA LEU A 168 2.81 3.47 1.83
C LEU A 168 2.95 4.31 3.12
N GLN A 169 2.89 5.65 3.01
CA GLN A 169 3.11 6.60 4.11
C GLN A 169 4.51 6.50 4.75
N ASP A 170 5.47 5.89 4.05
CA ASP A 170 6.88 5.87 4.44
C ASP A 170 7.58 7.14 3.92
N PHE A 171 7.24 8.27 4.54
CA PHE A 171 7.79 9.56 4.16
C PHE A 171 9.33 9.64 4.24
N PRO A 172 10.01 9.05 5.25
CA PRO A 172 11.47 9.06 5.30
C PRO A 172 12.13 8.43 4.06
N ASN A 173 11.67 7.25 3.62
CA ASN A 173 12.23 6.62 2.43
C ASN A 173 11.81 7.35 1.14
N ALA A 174 10.58 7.88 1.07
CA ALA A 174 10.16 8.71 -0.06
C ALA A 174 11.06 9.95 -0.23
N ILE A 175 11.34 10.68 0.85
CA ILE A 175 12.24 11.83 0.86
C ILE A 175 13.64 11.42 0.37
N LYS A 176 14.19 10.33 0.94
CA LYS A 176 15.54 9.86 0.60
C LYS A 176 15.69 9.56 -0.89
N GLU A 177 14.71 8.89 -1.51
CA GLU A 177 14.80 8.56 -2.93
C GLU A 177 14.66 9.79 -3.83
N MET A 178 13.78 10.74 -3.47
CA MET A 178 13.64 12.02 -4.19
C MET A 178 14.90 12.87 -4.09
N GLU A 179 15.50 12.97 -2.89
CA GLU A 179 16.80 13.66 -2.69
C GLU A 179 17.92 12.99 -3.49
N THR A 180 17.90 11.65 -3.58
CA THR A 180 18.87 10.90 -4.37
C THR A 180 18.66 11.11 -5.87
N ALA A 181 17.41 11.20 -6.35
CA ALA A 181 17.11 11.59 -7.73
C ALA A 181 17.69 12.99 -8.04
N LEU A 182 17.46 13.96 -7.15
CA LEU A 182 17.98 15.33 -7.27
C LEU A 182 19.50 15.42 -7.18
N LYS A 183 20.18 14.47 -6.51
CA LYS A 183 21.63 14.36 -6.54
C LYS A 183 22.17 14.04 -7.95
N TYR A 184 21.44 13.26 -8.73
CA TYR A 184 21.84 12.88 -10.09
C TYR A 184 21.34 13.86 -11.15
N VAL A 185 20.12 14.38 -10.98
CA VAL A 185 19.51 15.38 -11.87
C VAL A 185 18.98 16.54 -11.02
N PRO A 186 19.83 17.55 -10.73
CA PRO A 186 19.46 18.67 -9.85
C PRO A 186 18.24 19.48 -10.31
N ASP A 187 18.01 19.57 -11.62
CA ASP A 187 16.92 20.35 -12.21
C ASP A 187 15.68 19.49 -12.54
N HIS A 188 15.53 18.34 -11.89
CA HIS A 188 14.41 17.44 -12.10
C HIS A 188 13.11 18.01 -11.52
N GLN A 189 12.34 18.73 -12.34
CA GLN A 189 11.17 19.49 -11.89
C GLN A 189 10.15 18.65 -11.10
N ILE A 190 9.86 17.43 -11.57
CA ILE A 190 8.92 16.51 -10.93
C ILE A 190 9.43 16.06 -9.55
N ALA A 191 10.75 15.89 -9.39
CA ALA A 191 11.32 15.46 -8.12
C ALA A 191 11.21 16.57 -7.07
N HIS A 192 11.44 17.84 -7.44
CA HIS A 192 11.19 18.97 -6.56
C HIS A 192 9.72 19.06 -6.13
N LEU A 193 8.78 18.93 -7.09
CA LEU A 193 7.35 18.93 -6.78
C LEU A 193 6.99 17.81 -5.80
N ASN A 194 7.40 16.57 -6.11
CA ASN A 194 7.09 15.41 -5.29
C ASN A 194 7.74 15.50 -3.90
N LEU A 195 8.97 15.98 -3.80
CA LEU A 195 9.63 16.21 -2.51
C LEU A 195 8.90 17.27 -1.67
N GLY A 196 8.37 18.31 -2.31
CA GLY A 196 7.47 19.28 -1.69
C GLY A 196 6.20 18.63 -1.14
N VAL A 197 5.50 17.85 -1.97
CA VAL A 197 4.29 17.11 -1.58
C VAL A 197 4.56 16.14 -0.42
N VAL A 198 5.65 15.36 -0.48
CA VAL A 198 6.00 14.42 0.58
C VAL A 198 6.28 15.16 1.89
N ASN A 199 7.02 16.29 1.86
CA ASN A 199 7.27 17.09 3.06
C ASN A 199 5.99 17.70 3.62
N LEU A 200 5.07 18.14 2.76
CA LEU A 200 3.77 18.65 3.19
C LEU A 200 2.98 17.57 3.95
N SER A 201 2.88 16.36 3.40
CA SER A 201 2.21 15.23 4.03
C SER A 201 2.89 14.75 5.31
N ALA A 202 4.22 14.89 5.40
CA ALA A 202 4.99 14.61 6.61
C ALA A 202 4.87 15.72 7.68
N GLY A 203 4.16 16.83 7.39
CA GLY A 203 4.02 17.97 8.30
C GLY A 203 5.19 18.96 8.29
N ASN A 204 6.17 18.77 7.41
CA ASN A 204 7.34 19.64 7.26
C ASN A 204 7.02 20.83 6.34
N ILE A 205 6.12 21.71 6.77
CA ILE A 205 5.55 22.79 5.93
C ILE A 205 6.63 23.70 5.31
N GLU A 206 7.62 24.13 6.10
CA GLU A 206 8.67 25.04 5.60
C GLU A 206 9.53 24.38 4.50
N LYS A 207 9.91 23.11 4.69
CA LYS A 207 10.64 22.36 3.66
C LYS A 207 9.79 22.14 2.41
N SER A 208 8.50 21.89 2.59
CA SER A 208 7.57 21.79 1.46
C SER A 208 7.59 23.05 0.61
N LYS A 209 7.45 24.22 1.23
CA LYS A 209 7.49 25.52 0.52
C LYS A 209 8.79 25.72 -0.24
N GLU A 210 9.92 25.37 0.35
CA GLU A 210 11.23 25.45 -0.33
C GLU A 210 11.26 24.61 -1.61
N TRP A 211 10.85 23.34 -1.53
CA TRP A 211 10.90 22.42 -2.67
C TRP A 211 9.84 22.74 -3.74
N LEU A 212 8.63 23.12 -3.33
CA LEU A 212 7.60 23.57 -4.26
C LEU A 212 8.03 24.84 -4.99
N LYS A 213 8.68 25.79 -4.30
CA LYS A 213 9.23 26.99 -4.94
C LYS A 213 10.27 26.63 -6.00
N LYS A 214 11.19 25.70 -5.72
CA LYS A 214 12.16 25.22 -6.72
C LYS A 214 11.46 24.58 -7.92
N ALA A 215 10.43 23.77 -7.71
CA ALA A 215 9.64 23.17 -8.79
C ALA A 215 8.98 24.25 -9.67
N TYR A 216 8.40 25.29 -9.05
CA TYR A 216 7.81 26.43 -9.75
C TYR A 216 8.88 27.21 -10.54
N ASP A 217 9.97 27.62 -9.89
CA ASP A 217 11.02 28.47 -10.49
C ASP A 217 11.66 27.82 -11.72
N LEU A 218 11.78 26.48 -11.76
CA LEU A 218 12.37 25.75 -12.88
C LEU A 218 11.56 25.90 -14.18
N ASN A 219 10.22 25.83 -14.11
CA ASN A 219 9.35 26.10 -15.24
C ASN A 219 7.92 26.43 -14.74
N PRO A 220 7.60 27.72 -14.53
CA PRO A 220 6.30 28.15 -14.00
C PRO A 220 5.11 27.78 -14.90
N THR A 221 5.34 27.69 -16.21
CA THR A 221 4.27 27.49 -17.20
C THR A 221 3.94 26.02 -17.45
N SER A 222 4.77 25.09 -16.98
CA SER A 222 4.48 23.66 -17.07
C SER A 222 3.37 23.27 -16.11
N GLU A 223 2.72 22.13 -16.36
CA GLU A 223 1.71 21.58 -15.44
C GLU A 223 2.29 21.32 -14.04
N VAL A 224 3.56 20.93 -13.96
CA VAL A 224 4.29 20.75 -12.69
C VAL A 224 4.46 22.09 -11.97
N GLY A 225 4.85 23.15 -12.68
CA GLY A 225 5.01 24.50 -12.13
C GLY A 225 3.70 25.07 -11.61
N LYS A 226 2.62 24.99 -12.40
CA LYS A 226 1.27 25.42 -11.99
C LYS A 226 0.78 24.67 -10.76
N LYS A 227 1.01 23.36 -10.69
CA LYS A 227 0.64 22.55 -9.51
C LYS A 227 1.44 22.95 -8.28
N ALA A 228 2.73 23.26 -8.45
CA ALA A 228 3.56 23.76 -7.35
C ALA A 228 3.07 25.12 -6.83
N GLU A 229 2.72 26.05 -7.73
CA GLU A 229 2.13 27.35 -7.39
C GLU A 229 0.82 27.19 -6.63
N GLN A 230 -0.07 26.32 -7.10
CA GLN A 230 -1.33 26.04 -6.42
C GLN A 230 -1.09 25.53 -4.99
N LEU A 231 -0.14 24.63 -4.78
CA LEU A 231 0.18 24.10 -3.45
C LEU A 231 0.80 25.18 -2.54
N LEU A 232 1.65 26.06 -3.07
CA LEU A 232 2.24 27.19 -2.34
C LEU A 232 1.20 28.19 -1.86
N ASN A 233 0.14 28.41 -2.64
CA ASN A 233 -0.93 29.35 -2.29
C ASN A 233 -1.91 28.78 -1.25
N ASN A 234 -1.95 27.46 -1.08
CA ASN A 234 -2.92 26.78 -0.22
C ASN A 234 -2.39 26.48 1.20
N HIS A 235 -1.08 26.62 1.45
CA HIS A 235 -0.41 26.24 2.71
C HIS A 235 0.70 27.23 3.06
#